data_AF-A0A7W7HN79-F1
#
_entry.id   AF-A0A7W7HN79-F1
#
_cell.length_a   1.000
_cell.length_b   1.000
_cell.length_c   1.000
_cell.angle_alpha   90.00
_cell.angle_beta   90.00
_cell.angle_gamma   90.00
#
_symmetry.space_group_name_H-M   'P 1'
#
loop_
_entity.id
_entity.type
_entity.pdbx_description
1 polymer ?
#
loop_
_entity_poly.entity_id
_entity_poly.type
_entity_poly.pdbx_seq_one_letter_code
_entity_poly.pdbx_strand_id
1 'polypeptide(L)'
;MTTSRRRQWVMLATVLALGTTACDDNSPPNAIVGSPVAAAATERAVRALEADPGFAGEVVQADGRWHPLCAARPMGISPDSADAEDVTTVYAWVYCKWVPEGAGTTSPPDPGGLPALASPVVVHLGDNLLYELPQDGEEYEQSIAEIFPANLRKAAVDGSPEGSTAIRELDARVARELSR
;
A
#
# COMPACT_ATOMS: atom_id res chain seq x y z
N MET A 1 -27.47 -23.56 -70.18
CA MET A 1 -26.05 -23.78 -70.54
C MET A 1 -25.25 -22.82 -69.67
N THR A 2 -24.42 -23.19 -68.70
CA THR A 2 -23.52 -24.34 -68.57
C THR A 2 -23.28 -24.61 -67.07
N THR A 3 -23.31 -25.88 -66.70
CA THR A 3 -23.07 -26.46 -65.38
C THR A 3 -21.58 -26.53 -65.04
N SER A 4 -21.19 -26.31 -63.77
CA SER A 4 -19.94 -26.85 -63.18
C SER A 4 -20.01 -26.85 -61.64
N ARG A 5 -20.41 -27.97 -61.02
CA ARG A 5 -19.57 -28.95 -60.27
C ARG A 5 -18.74 -28.32 -59.12
N ARG A 6 -19.26 -28.45 -57.88
CA ARG A 6 -18.92 -29.48 -56.88
C ARG A 6 -17.52 -29.34 -56.28
N ARG A 7 -17.47 -29.01 -54.98
CA ARG A 7 -16.56 -29.65 -54.01
C ARG A 7 -17.31 -29.79 -52.66
N GLN A 8 -17.59 -31.03 -52.29
CA GLN A 8 -18.06 -31.46 -50.97
C GLN A 8 -16.85 -31.84 -50.11
N TRP A 9 -16.86 -31.45 -48.84
CA TRP A 9 -16.18 -32.10 -47.69
C TRP A 9 -17.00 -31.69 -46.45
N VAL A 10 -17.95 -32.50 -45.97
CA VAL A 10 -17.86 -33.50 -44.88
C VAL A 10 -17.41 -32.93 -43.52
N MET A 11 -18.41 -32.84 -42.63
CA MET A 11 -18.48 -33.04 -41.17
C MET A 11 -17.30 -32.71 -40.25
N LEU A 12 -17.61 -32.03 -39.13
CA LEU A 12 -17.42 -32.60 -37.78
C LEU A 12 -18.29 -31.84 -36.75
N ALA A 13 -19.06 -32.58 -35.96
CA ALA A 13 -19.73 -32.11 -34.76
C ALA A 13 -18.86 -32.45 -33.54
N THR A 14 -18.65 -31.48 -32.64
CA THR A 14 -18.03 -31.70 -31.32
C THR A 14 -18.70 -30.72 -30.34
N VAL A 15 -19.71 -31.19 -29.61
CA VAL A 15 -19.66 -31.57 -28.18
C VAL A 15 -19.30 -30.41 -27.24
N LEU A 16 -20.32 -29.99 -26.48
CA LEU A 16 -20.30 -29.48 -25.11
C LEU A 16 -18.94 -29.13 -24.50
N ALA A 17 -18.75 -27.84 -24.21
CA ALA A 17 -18.01 -27.41 -23.04
C ALA A 17 -18.94 -26.53 -22.20
N LEU A 18 -19.40 -27.10 -21.09
CA LEU A 18 -19.89 -26.36 -19.93
C LEU A 18 -18.80 -25.36 -19.56
N GLY A 19 -19.00 -24.08 -19.90
CA GLY A 19 -18.17 -23.00 -19.38
C GLY A 19 -18.43 -22.93 -17.88
N THR A 20 -17.54 -23.54 -17.10
CA THR A 20 -17.40 -23.29 -15.67
C THR A 20 -17.29 -21.79 -15.50
N THR A 21 -18.26 -21.17 -14.83
CA THR A 21 -18.06 -19.86 -14.22
C THR A 21 -16.98 -20.08 -13.17
N ALA A 22 -15.72 -19.85 -13.54
CA ALA A 22 -14.71 -19.54 -12.56
C ALA A 22 -15.24 -18.31 -11.83
N CYS A 23 -15.62 -18.48 -10.57
CA CYS A 23 -15.67 -17.34 -9.69
C CYS A 23 -14.23 -16.84 -9.65
N ASP A 24 -13.91 -15.85 -10.48
CA ASP A 24 -12.78 -14.97 -10.25
C ASP A 24 -13.08 -14.30 -8.91
N ASP A 25 -12.67 -14.96 -7.84
CA ASP A 25 -12.58 -14.36 -6.53
C ASP A 25 -11.48 -13.29 -6.67
N ASN A 26 -11.87 -12.09 -7.08
CA ASN A 26 -11.01 -10.92 -7.22
C ASN A 26 -10.43 -10.45 -5.86
N SER A 27 -10.56 -11.25 -4.81
CA SER A 27 -9.94 -11.00 -3.53
C SER A 27 -8.42 -11.11 -3.66
N PRO A 28 -7.65 -10.15 -3.11
CA PRO A 28 -6.20 -10.25 -3.11
C PRO A 28 -5.75 -11.52 -2.37
N PRO A 29 -4.68 -12.19 -2.84
CA PRO A 29 -4.19 -13.41 -2.23
C PRO A 29 -3.79 -13.17 -0.77
N ASN A 30 -3.93 -14.19 0.08
CA ASN A 30 -3.55 -14.10 1.49
C ASN A 30 -2.08 -13.66 1.63
N ALA A 31 -1.86 -12.63 2.45
CA ALA A 31 -0.54 -12.13 2.75
C ALA A 31 0.22 -13.10 3.67
N ILE A 32 1.56 -13.10 3.58
CA ILE A 32 2.42 -13.78 4.55
C ILE A 32 2.59 -12.88 5.78
N VAL A 33 2.12 -13.34 6.94
CA VAL A 33 2.23 -12.65 8.22
C VAL A 33 3.45 -13.15 9.00
N GLY A 34 4.18 -12.24 9.65
CA GLY A 34 5.31 -12.61 10.51
C GLY A 34 6.56 -13.09 9.76
N SER A 35 6.66 -12.81 8.46
CA SER A 35 7.85 -13.13 7.66
C SER A 35 9.08 -12.38 8.19
N PRO A 36 10.26 -13.03 8.31
CA PRO A 36 11.48 -12.37 8.76
C PRO A 36 11.94 -11.25 7.81
N VAL A 37 11.54 -11.31 6.53
CA VAL A 37 11.88 -10.26 5.53
C VAL A 37 10.90 -9.07 5.55
N ALA A 38 9.75 -9.19 6.25
CA ALA A 38 8.71 -8.16 6.24
C ALA A 38 9.16 -6.84 6.86
N ALA A 39 10.06 -6.86 7.85
CA ALA A 39 10.61 -5.65 8.47
C ALA A 39 11.44 -4.85 7.46
N ALA A 40 12.39 -5.50 6.77
CA ALA A 40 13.23 -4.86 5.76
C ALA A 40 12.41 -4.35 4.57
N ALA A 41 11.43 -5.13 4.10
CA ALA A 41 10.52 -4.70 3.04
C ALA A 41 9.67 -3.48 3.47
N THR A 42 9.17 -3.47 4.71
CA THR A 42 8.45 -2.32 5.28
C THR A 42 9.32 -1.07 5.36
N GLU A 43 10.59 -1.20 5.76
CA GLU A 43 11.51 -0.06 5.75
C GLU A 43 11.77 0.48 4.33
N ARG A 44 11.85 -0.41 3.33
CA ARG A 44 11.96 -0.01 1.92
C ARG A 44 10.71 0.74 1.46
N ALA A 45 9.52 0.26 1.82
CA ALA A 45 8.26 0.94 1.55
C ALA A 45 8.18 2.33 2.19
N VAL A 46 8.61 2.47 3.45
CA VAL A 46 8.68 3.78 4.12
C VAL A 46 9.61 4.73 3.38
N ARG A 47 10.82 4.28 2.99
CA ARG A 47 11.75 5.13 2.22
C ARG A 47 11.17 5.55 0.87
N ALA A 48 10.42 4.67 0.21
CA ALA A 48 9.77 4.99 -1.05
C ALA A 48 8.66 6.04 -0.88
N LEU A 49 7.78 5.88 0.12
CA LEU A 49 6.75 6.86 0.46
C LEU A 49 7.34 8.23 0.82
N GLU A 50 8.43 8.25 1.58
CA GLU A 50 9.10 9.51 1.95
C GLU A 50 9.75 10.23 0.77
N ALA A 51 10.19 9.47 -0.24
CA ALA A 51 10.80 10.01 -1.44
C ALA A 51 9.79 10.42 -2.51
N ASP A 52 8.51 10.01 -2.38
CA ASP A 52 7.48 10.31 -3.35
C ASP A 52 6.89 11.72 -3.14
N PRO A 53 7.08 12.65 -4.10
CA PRO A 53 6.49 13.99 -4.00
C PRO A 53 4.95 13.98 -4.09
N GLY A 54 4.34 12.94 -4.67
CA GLY A 54 2.88 12.78 -4.74
C GLY A 54 2.26 12.60 -3.35
N PHE A 55 2.83 11.66 -2.58
CA PHE A 55 2.41 11.38 -1.20
C PHE A 55 2.45 12.60 -0.27
N ALA A 56 3.43 13.51 -0.46
CA ALA A 56 3.53 14.75 0.30
C ALA A 56 2.34 15.69 0.06
N GLY A 57 1.89 15.79 -1.19
CA GLY A 57 0.88 16.75 -1.65
C GLY A 57 -0.56 16.36 -1.35
N GLU A 58 -0.85 15.06 -1.26
CA GLU A 58 -2.23 14.57 -1.07
C GLU A 58 -2.80 14.87 0.32
N VAL A 59 -1.97 14.89 1.37
CA VAL A 59 -2.45 14.95 2.76
C VAL A 59 -2.50 16.39 3.31
N VAL A 60 -1.50 17.22 3.02
CA VAL A 60 -1.38 18.52 3.71
C VAL A 60 -2.12 19.65 2.98
N GLN A 61 -2.47 19.48 1.70
CA GLN A 61 -3.12 20.49 0.84
C GLN A 61 -2.57 21.92 1.08
N ALA A 62 -1.27 22.06 1.32
CA ALA A 62 -0.67 23.32 1.76
C ALA A 62 0.28 23.87 0.70
N ASP A 63 0.25 25.20 0.56
CA ASP A 63 1.00 26.00 -0.42
C ASP A 63 2.52 26.08 -0.15
N GLY A 64 3.09 25.08 0.55
CA GLY A 64 4.47 25.06 1.00
C GLY A 64 5.21 23.78 0.62
N ARG A 65 6.54 23.79 0.76
CA ARG A 65 7.35 22.60 0.58
C ARG A 65 7.38 21.83 1.89
N TRP A 66 6.59 20.77 1.96
CA TRP A 66 6.54 19.84 3.08
C TRP A 66 7.07 18.50 2.60
N HIS A 67 7.75 17.78 3.48
CA HIS A 67 8.12 16.39 3.21
C HIS A 67 7.62 15.49 4.35
N PRO A 68 7.14 14.29 4.04
CA PRO A 68 6.72 13.34 5.05
C PRO A 68 7.96 12.70 5.70
N LEU A 69 7.91 12.57 7.03
CA LEU A 69 8.70 11.60 7.78
C LEU A 69 7.74 10.54 8.30
N CYS A 70 8.10 9.28 8.09
CA CYS A 70 7.25 8.15 8.38
C CYS A 70 7.98 7.10 9.24
N ALA A 71 7.18 6.34 9.98
CA ALA A 71 7.53 5.10 10.64
C ALA A 71 6.44 4.08 10.30
N ALA A 72 6.78 2.80 10.25
CA ALA A 72 5.80 1.76 9.92
C ALA A 72 5.98 0.49 10.74
N ARG A 73 4.92 -0.32 10.77
CA ARG A 73 4.91 -1.66 11.35
C ARG A 73 4.34 -2.67 10.36
N PRO A 74 5.05 -3.78 10.09
CA PRO A 74 4.61 -4.76 9.11
C PRO A 74 3.33 -5.45 9.58
N MET A 75 2.36 -5.59 8.68
CA MET A 75 1.24 -6.51 8.83
C MET A 75 1.47 -7.79 8.04
N GLY A 76 2.00 -7.65 6.82
CA GLY A 76 2.34 -8.78 5.96
C GLY A 76 2.98 -8.33 4.64
N ILE A 77 3.30 -9.31 3.79
CA ILE A 77 3.86 -9.11 2.45
C ILE A 77 3.16 -10.03 1.45
N SER A 78 3.29 -9.75 0.15
CA SER A 78 2.84 -10.66 -0.90
C SER A 78 3.57 -12.02 -0.83
N PRO A 79 2.90 -13.11 -1.22
CA PRO A 79 3.43 -14.47 -1.07
C PRO A 79 4.48 -14.88 -2.10
N ASP A 80 4.73 -14.02 -3.09
CA ASP A 80 5.54 -14.29 -4.29
C ASP A 80 7.05 -14.09 -4.08
N SER A 81 7.49 -13.74 -2.86
CA SER A 81 8.82 -13.18 -2.63
C SER A 81 9.59 -13.95 -1.56
N ALA A 82 10.78 -14.43 -1.92
CA ALA A 82 11.68 -15.14 -1.01
C ALA A 82 12.59 -14.18 -0.21
N ASP A 83 12.98 -13.07 -0.82
CA ASP A 83 13.87 -12.05 -0.27
C ASP A 83 13.19 -10.68 -0.17
N ALA A 84 13.70 -9.81 0.71
CA ALA A 84 13.11 -8.49 0.98
C ALA A 84 13.11 -7.56 -0.25
N GLU A 85 14.11 -7.67 -1.12
CA GLU A 85 14.24 -6.89 -2.35
C GLU A 85 13.23 -7.31 -3.42
N ASP A 86 12.84 -8.60 -3.41
CA ASP A 86 11.89 -9.15 -4.36
C ASP A 86 10.43 -8.88 -3.97
N VAL A 87 10.19 -8.44 -2.73
CA VAL A 87 8.84 -8.10 -2.25
C VAL A 87 8.22 -7.01 -3.12
N THR A 88 7.14 -7.36 -3.82
CA THR A 88 6.42 -6.43 -4.69
C THR A 88 5.30 -5.70 -3.93
N THR A 89 4.69 -6.33 -2.92
CA THR A 89 3.62 -5.69 -2.14
C THR A 89 3.85 -5.82 -0.63
N VAL A 90 3.73 -4.70 0.06
CA VAL A 90 3.85 -4.60 1.52
C VAL A 90 2.54 -4.11 2.10
N TYR A 91 2.07 -4.78 3.14
CA TYR A 91 0.93 -4.37 3.95
C TYR A 91 1.45 -3.89 5.30
N ALA A 92 1.22 -2.64 5.66
CA ALA A 92 1.77 -2.05 6.88
C ALA A 92 0.83 -1.03 7.53
N TRP A 93 1.00 -0.81 8.83
CA TRP A 93 0.51 0.39 9.48
C TRP A 93 1.58 1.47 9.37
N VAL A 94 1.24 2.60 8.76
CA VAL A 94 2.13 3.77 8.65
C VAL A 94 1.70 4.87 9.59
N TYR A 95 2.71 5.56 10.12
CA TYR A 95 2.59 6.75 10.94
C TYR A 95 3.47 7.79 10.28
N CYS A 96 2.88 8.87 9.79
CA CYS A 96 3.60 9.92 9.08
C CYS A 96 3.33 11.28 9.71
N LYS A 97 4.33 12.15 9.69
CA LYS A 97 4.24 13.56 10.04
C LYS A 97 4.89 14.37 8.94
N TRP A 98 4.25 15.46 8.55
CA TRP A 98 4.77 16.35 7.53
C TRP A 98 5.60 17.45 8.17
N VAL A 99 6.85 17.56 7.72
CA VAL A 99 7.82 18.52 8.22
C VAL A 99 8.02 19.60 7.16
N PRO A 100 7.98 20.90 7.53
CA PRO A 100 8.23 21.96 6.56
C PRO A 100 9.71 21.97 6.16
N GLU A 101 9.99 22.13 4.88
CA GLU A 101 11.36 22.35 4.41
C GLU A 101 11.90 23.67 4.98
N GLY A 102 13.17 23.66 5.43
CA GLY A 102 13.82 24.86 5.95
C GLY A 102 13.32 25.32 7.33
N ALA A 103 12.73 24.41 8.13
CA ALA A 103 12.24 24.66 9.48
C ALA A 103 13.30 25.10 10.52
N GLY A 104 14.55 25.38 10.10
CA GLY A 104 15.61 26.00 10.89
C GLY A 104 15.34 27.48 11.23
N THR A 105 14.12 27.78 11.70
CA THR A 105 13.73 29.09 12.19
C THR A 105 13.96 29.17 13.70
N THR A 106 14.07 30.38 14.24
CA THR A 106 14.27 30.68 15.67
C THR A 106 13.19 30.11 16.62
N SER A 107 12.12 29.52 16.08
CA SER A 107 11.09 28.81 16.85
C SER A 107 10.56 27.64 16.01
N PRO A 108 11.17 26.44 16.09
CA PRO A 108 10.68 25.28 15.37
C PRO A 108 9.22 24.97 15.79
N PRO A 109 8.37 24.51 14.84
CA PRO A 109 7.00 24.13 15.15
C PRO A 109 6.98 23.02 16.21
N ASP A 110 5.96 23.01 17.06
CA ASP A 110 5.73 21.93 17.99
C ASP A 110 5.52 20.62 17.21
N PRO A 111 6.34 19.56 17.44
CA PRO A 111 6.15 18.26 16.80
C PRO A 111 4.74 17.68 16.97
N GLY A 112 4.04 18.03 18.04
CA GLY A 112 2.65 17.62 18.29
C GLY A 112 1.60 18.33 17.44
N GLY A 113 1.94 19.47 16.85
CA GLY A 113 1.05 20.29 16.02
C GLY A 113 1.24 20.12 14.52
N LEU A 114 2.15 19.23 14.09
CA LEU A 114 2.36 18.94 12.67
C LEU A 114 1.20 18.12 12.09
N PRO A 115 0.86 18.33 10.80
CA PRO A 115 -0.03 17.42 10.07
C PRO A 115 0.49 15.99 10.21
N ALA A 116 -0.43 15.05 10.47
CA ALA A 116 -0.09 13.67 10.77
C ALA A 116 -1.11 12.70 10.17
N LEU A 117 -0.64 11.50 9.86
CA LEU A 117 -1.42 10.37 9.35
C LEU A 117 -1.05 9.14 10.17
N ALA A 118 -2.07 8.39 10.61
CA ALA A 118 -1.92 7.05 11.14
C ALA A 118 -2.95 6.17 10.44
N SER A 119 -2.51 5.30 9.53
CA SER A 119 -3.42 4.54 8.66
C SER A 119 -2.78 3.23 8.23
N PRO A 120 -3.54 2.15 8.01
CA PRO A 120 -3.03 1.01 7.28
C PRO A 120 -2.84 1.39 5.82
N VAL A 121 -1.81 0.85 5.18
CA VAL A 121 -1.47 1.12 3.78
C VAL A 121 -1.07 -0.18 3.08
N VAL A 122 -1.39 -0.24 1.79
CA VAL A 122 -0.79 -1.20 0.86
C VAL A 122 0.19 -0.44 -0.01
N VAL A 123 1.42 -0.90 -0.07
CA VAL A 123 2.47 -0.30 -0.91
C VAL A 123 2.91 -1.31 -1.95
N HIS A 124 2.75 -0.96 -3.21
CA HIS A 124 3.28 -1.72 -4.33
C HIS A 124 4.62 -1.14 -4.75
N LEU A 125 5.66 -1.92 -4.49
CA LEU A 125 7.04 -1.59 -4.78
C LEU A 125 7.36 -1.99 -6.22
N GLY A 126 7.72 -1.00 -7.02
CA GLY A 126 8.13 -1.14 -8.42
C GLY A 126 8.82 0.13 -8.91
N ASP A 127 9.04 0.24 -10.21
CA ASP A 127 9.67 1.42 -10.82
C ASP A 127 8.87 2.71 -10.54
N ASN A 128 7.55 2.60 -10.44
CA ASN A 128 6.67 3.65 -9.95
C ASN A 128 6.03 3.20 -8.65
N LEU A 129 6.10 4.05 -7.63
CA LEU A 129 5.42 3.80 -6.37
C LEU A 129 3.91 3.89 -6.59
N LEU A 130 3.19 2.86 -6.15
CA LEU A 130 1.74 2.91 -6.01
C LEU A 130 1.40 2.55 -4.57
N TYR A 131 0.42 3.24 -4.01
CA TYR A 131 -0.08 2.93 -2.68
C TYR A 131 -1.60 3.09 -2.60
N GLU A 132 -2.19 2.35 -1.69
CA GLU A 132 -3.62 2.38 -1.41
C GLU A 132 -3.83 2.66 0.09
N LEU A 133 -4.62 3.69 0.37
CA LEU A 133 -5.07 4.05 1.71
C LEU A 133 -6.59 3.81 1.79
N PRO A 134 -7.11 3.31 2.92
CA PRO A 134 -8.54 3.31 3.16
C PRO A 134 -9.12 4.73 3.06
N GLN A 135 -10.39 4.79 2.67
CA GLN A 135 -11.13 6.04 2.73
C GLN A 135 -11.47 6.40 4.18
N ASP A 136 -11.52 7.69 4.49
CA ASP A 136 -11.95 8.16 5.80
C ASP A 136 -13.48 8.08 5.99
N GLY A 137 -13.93 8.00 7.25
CA GLY A 137 -15.35 8.14 7.59
C GLY A 137 -16.16 6.85 7.49
N GLU A 138 -17.41 6.95 7.05
CA GLU A 138 -18.39 5.85 7.08
C GLU A 138 -18.01 4.67 6.16
N GLU A 139 -17.17 4.91 5.15
CA GLU A 139 -16.73 3.90 4.17
C GLU A 139 -15.42 3.20 4.58
N TYR A 140 -14.84 3.54 5.74
CA TYR A 140 -13.53 3.03 6.17
C TYR A 140 -13.44 1.50 6.20
N GLU A 141 -14.37 0.81 6.88
CA GLU A 141 -14.32 -0.66 6.97
C GLU A 141 -14.54 -1.33 5.61
N GLN A 142 -15.39 -0.75 4.75
CA GLN A 142 -15.62 -1.27 3.41
C GLN A 142 -14.36 -1.11 2.54
N SER A 143 -13.73 0.06 2.55
CA SER A 143 -12.50 0.29 1.80
C SER A 143 -11.36 -0.63 2.27
N ILE A 144 -11.26 -0.93 3.58
CA ILE A 144 -10.35 -1.96 4.08
C ILE A 144 -10.66 -3.33 3.48
N ALA A 145 -11.93 -3.71 3.38
CA ALA A 145 -12.31 -5.01 2.82
C ALA A 145 -11.95 -5.14 1.33
N GLU A 146 -11.99 -4.05 0.58
CA GLU A 146 -11.63 -3.98 -0.84
C GLU A 146 -10.11 -4.02 -1.05
N ILE A 147 -9.35 -3.30 -0.21
CA ILE A 147 -7.90 -3.12 -0.35
C ILE A 147 -7.10 -4.28 0.27
N PHE A 148 -7.53 -4.78 1.44
CA PHE A 148 -6.72 -5.72 2.23
C PHE A 148 -7.17 -7.19 2.06
N PRO A 149 -6.21 -8.13 1.96
CA PRO A 149 -6.46 -9.57 2.07
C PRO A 149 -7.25 -9.90 3.34
N ALA A 150 -8.14 -10.88 3.24
CA ALA A 150 -9.06 -11.24 4.33
C ALA A 150 -8.34 -11.52 5.66
N ASN A 151 -7.15 -12.12 5.61
CA ASN A 151 -6.34 -12.42 6.79
C ASN A 151 -5.71 -11.20 7.47
N LEU A 152 -5.68 -10.03 6.81
CA LEU A 152 -5.13 -8.78 7.35
C LEU A 152 -6.18 -7.75 7.76
N ARG A 153 -7.43 -7.85 7.29
CA ARG A 153 -8.48 -6.84 7.53
C ARG A 153 -8.66 -6.49 9.01
N LYS A 154 -8.64 -7.48 9.90
CA LYS A 154 -8.73 -7.23 11.35
C LYS A 154 -7.56 -6.39 11.86
N ALA A 155 -6.33 -6.69 11.46
CA ALA A 155 -5.17 -5.91 11.84
C ALA A 155 -5.20 -4.49 11.24
N ALA A 156 -5.70 -4.35 10.01
CA ALA A 156 -5.90 -3.05 9.37
C ALA A 156 -6.96 -2.19 10.07
N VAL A 157 -7.97 -2.79 10.72
CA VAL A 157 -8.96 -2.05 11.54
C VAL A 157 -8.42 -1.77 12.94
N ASP A 158 -7.85 -2.77 13.61
CA ASP A 158 -7.53 -2.71 15.04
C ASP A 158 -6.30 -1.84 15.37
N GLY A 159 -5.45 -1.54 14.38
CA GLY A 159 -4.17 -0.86 14.64
C GLY A 159 -2.97 -1.82 14.71
N SER A 160 -1.78 -1.22 14.79
CA SER A 160 -0.58 -1.97 15.17
C SER A 160 -0.46 -2.03 16.70
N PRO A 161 -0.23 -3.22 17.29
CA PRO A 161 0.09 -3.35 18.72
C PRO A 161 1.29 -2.49 19.17
N GLU A 162 2.18 -2.17 18.22
CA GLU A 162 3.37 -1.34 18.45
C GLU A 162 3.18 0.13 18.06
N GLY A 163 1.95 0.56 17.76
CA GLY A 163 1.68 1.91 17.26
C GLY A 163 2.22 3.02 18.16
N SER A 164 2.04 2.92 19.48
CA SER A 164 2.58 3.90 20.43
C SER A 164 4.11 3.99 20.41
N THR A 165 4.79 2.88 20.14
CA THR A 165 6.26 2.86 20.00
C THR A 165 6.68 3.49 18.68
N ALA A 166 5.99 3.17 17.57
CA ALA A 166 6.24 3.76 16.26
C ALA A 166 6.05 5.29 16.26
N ILE A 167 4.99 5.79 16.92
CA ILE A 167 4.73 7.22 17.07
C ILE A 167 5.86 7.91 17.84
N ARG A 168 6.32 7.32 18.96
CA ARG A 168 7.43 7.88 19.75
C ARG A 168 8.74 7.91 18.97
N GLU A 169 9.03 6.87 18.18
CA GLU A 169 10.21 6.84 17.30
C GLU A 169 10.13 7.92 16.23
N LEU A 170 8.95 8.10 15.63
CA LEU A 170 8.68 9.15 14.65
C LEU A 170 8.85 10.54 15.26
N ASP A 171 8.28 10.79 16.44
CA ASP A 171 8.41 12.07 17.16
C ASP A 171 9.87 12.41 17.43
N ALA A 172 10.66 11.43 17.86
CA ALA A 172 12.09 11.61 18.06
C ALA A 172 12.83 11.93 16.75
N ARG A 173 12.41 11.35 15.63
CA ARG A 173 12.99 11.64 14.31
C ARG A 173 12.62 13.04 13.81
N VAL A 174 11.35 13.43 13.94
CA VAL A 174 10.85 14.77 13.63
C VAL A 174 11.59 15.82 14.46
N ALA A 175 11.74 15.62 15.76
CA ALA A 175 12.45 16.56 16.63
C ALA A 175 13.91 16.75 16.19
N ARG A 176 14.58 15.67 15.76
CA ARG A 176 15.94 15.77 15.19
C ARG A 176 15.96 16.55 13.87
N GLU A 177 14.99 16.33 12.99
CA GLU A 177 14.92 17.03 11.70
C GLU A 177 14.67 18.52 11.88
N LEU A 178 13.75 18.90 12.77
CA LEU A 178 13.45 20.30 13.09
C LEU A 178 14.60 21.03 13.81
N SER A 179 15.56 20.29 14.35
CA SER A 179 16.73 20.85 15.04
C SER A 179 17.97 21.01 14.15
N ARG A 180 17.88 20.60 12.87
CA ARG A 180 18.97 20.75 11.88
C ARG A 180 18.96 22.13 11.25
#